data_AF-A0A960STE7-F1
#
_entry.id   AF-A0A960STE7-F1
#
_cell.length_a   1.000
_cell.length_b   1.000
_cell.length_c   1.000
_cell.angle_alpha   90.00
_cell.angle_beta   90.00
_cell.angle_gamma   90.00
#
_symmetry.space_group_name_H-M   'P 1'
#
loop_
_entity.id
_entity.type
_entity.pdbx_description
1 polymer ?
#
loop_
_entity_poly.entity_id
_entity_poly.type
_entity_poly.pdbx_seq_one_letter_code
_entity_poly.pdbx_strand_id
1 'polypeptide(L)'
;MMEPLTLQRIAECVGGELSSSPATTVRRVVTDSRQVRPGDLFVALAGERFDGHAFLGPAFEQGAVAAMGEHGRCASPLPDRPLVQVRSSREALGRLAAVYRRDFQLPVIAVAGSNGKTTVKE
;
A
#
# COMPACT_ATOMS: atom_id res chain seq x y z
N MET A 1 12.49 -6.32 9.57
CA MET A 1 11.48 -7.01 8.73
C MET A 1 10.13 -6.54 9.25
N MET A 2 9.18 -6.13 8.40
CA MET A 2 7.87 -5.61 8.86
C MET A 2 7.15 -6.71 9.65
N GLU A 3 6.51 -6.37 10.79
CA GLU A 3 5.54 -7.29 11.37
C GLU A 3 4.36 -7.44 10.42
N PRO A 4 3.85 -8.67 10.19
CA PRO A 4 2.77 -8.89 9.24
C PRO A 4 1.47 -8.23 9.71
N LEU A 5 0.85 -7.38 8.88
CA LEU A 5 -0.43 -6.72 9.18
C LEU A 5 -1.57 -7.43 8.45
N THR A 6 -2.73 -7.55 9.09
CA THR A 6 -3.93 -8.08 8.43
C THR A 6 -4.62 -6.99 7.60
N LEU A 7 -5.35 -7.38 6.56
CA LEU A 7 -6.13 -6.44 5.75
C LEU A 7 -7.17 -5.68 6.56
N GLN A 8 -7.82 -6.36 7.53
CA GLN A 8 -8.72 -5.69 8.46
C GLN A 8 -8.02 -4.56 9.20
N ARG A 9 -6.83 -4.82 9.76
CA ARG A 9 -6.08 -3.81 10.50
C ARG A 9 -5.66 -2.66 9.60
N ILE A 10 -5.25 -2.96 8.37
CA ILE A 10 -4.89 -1.93 7.38
C ILE A 10 -6.09 -1.04 7.07
N ALA A 11 -7.26 -1.62 6.82
CA ALA A 11 -8.49 -0.90 6.53
C ALA A 11 -8.89 0.04 7.69
N GLU A 12 -8.83 -0.45 8.94
CA GLU A 12 -9.06 0.36 10.15
C GLU A 12 -8.09 1.54 10.26
N CYS A 13 -6.79 1.30 10.06
CA CYS A 13 -5.75 2.31 10.18
C CYS A 13 -5.89 3.44 9.16
N VAL A 14 -6.33 3.12 7.94
CA VAL A 14 -6.49 4.12 6.88
C VAL A 14 -7.91 4.69 6.80
N GLY A 15 -8.86 4.12 7.55
CA GLY A 15 -10.29 4.46 7.47
C GLY A 15 -10.90 4.05 6.13
N GLY A 16 -10.48 2.91 5.59
CA GLY A 16 -10.93 2.36 4.32
C GLY A 16 -11.97 1.25 4.49
N GLU A 17 -12.69 0.97 3.41
CA GLU A 17 -13.68 -0.12 3.32
C GLU A 17 -13.03 -1.37 2.72
N LEU A 18 -13.07 -2.47 3.46
CA LEU A 18 -12.54 -3.75 3.00
C LEU A 18 -13.62 -4.54 2.25
N SER A 19 -13.29 -5.06 1.07
CA SER A 19 -14.22 -5.87 0.28
C SER A 19 -14.36 -7.31 0.75
N SER A 20 -13.26 -7.95 1.15
CA SER A 20 -13.21 -9.39 1.48
C SER A 20 -11.91 -9.76 2.22
N SER A 21 -11.85 -10.99 2.72
CA SER A 21 -10.63 -11.64 3.26
C SER A 21 -9.90 -10.83 4.38
N PRO A 22 -10.59 -10.46 5.48
CA PRO A 22 -10.03 -9.63 6.56
C PRO A 22 -8.78 -10.20 7.23
N ALA A 23 -8.68 -11.53 7.30
CA ALA A 23 -7.57 -12.23 7.92
C ALA A 23 -6.31 -12.33 7.03
N THR A 24 -6.40 -11.93 5.75
CA THR A 24 -5.25 -11.99 4.84
C THR A 24 -4.11 -11.14 5.38
N THR A 25 -2.93 -11.75 5.45
CA THR A 25 -1.72 -11.13 5.98
C THR A 25 -0.90 -10.49 4.87
N VAL A 26 -0.55 -9.22 5.08
CA VAL A 26 0.30 -8.41 4.20
C VAL A 26 1.69 -8.32 4.82
N ARG A 27 2.71 -8.58 4.00
CA ARG A 27 4.11 -8.56 4.42
C ARG A 27 4.85 -7.29 4.01
N ARG A 28 4.43 -6.68 2.90
CA ARG A 28 5.07 -5.51 2.29
C ARG A 28 4.00 -4.67 1.61
N VAL A 29 4.24 -3.37 1.53
CA VAL A 29 3.41 -2.42 0.79
C VAL A 29 4.23 -1.92 -0.40
N VAL A 30 3.66 -1.97 -1.59
CA VAL A 30 4.31 -1.54 -2.84
C VAL A 30 3.39 -0.63 -3.64
N THR A 31 3.95 0.39 -4.29
CA THR A 31 3.20 1.34 -5.14
C THR A 31 3.53 1.20 -6.62
N ASP A 32 4.58 0.44 -6.96
CA ASP A 32 5.01 0.16 -8.33
C ASP A 32 4.62 -1.28 -8.66
N SER A 33 3.70 -1.44 -9.62
CA SER A 33 3.16 -2.73 -10.02
C SER A 33 4.24 -3.68 -10.55
N ARG A 34 5.37 -3.15 -11.05
CA ARG A 34 6.50 -3.95 -11.57
C ARG A 34 7.35 -4.58 -10.47
N GLN A 35 7.16 -4.19 -9.22
CA GLN A 35 7.92 -4.66 -8.06
C GLN A 35 7.09 -5.59 -7.16
N VAL A 36 5.85 -5.88 -7.55
CA VAL A 36 4.93 -6.72 -6.82
C VAL A 36 5.49 -8.13 -6.68
N ARG A 37 5.31 -8.70 -5.49
CA ARG A 37 5.67 -10.08 -5.17
C ARG A 37 4.54 -10.75 -4.40
N PRO A 38 4.53 -12.10 -4.35
CA PRO A 38 3.64 -12.86 -3.48
C PRO A 38 3.68 -12.36 -2.02
N GLY A 39 2.51 -11.98 -1.49
CA GLY A 39 2.37 -11.45 -0.13
C GLY A 39 2.38 -9.93 0.00
N ASP A 40 2.49 -9.20 -1.12
CA ASP A 40 2.48 -7.75 -1.15
C ASP A 40 1.05 -7.18 -1.21
N LEU A 41 0.86 -6.02 -0.57
CA LEU A 41 -0.26 -5.11 -0.82
C LEU A 41 0.17 -4.09 -1.88
N PHE A 42 -0.54 -4.05 -3.01
CA PHE A 42 -0.34 -3.03 -4.02
C PHE A 42 -1.20 -1.79 -3.72
N VAL A 43 -0.61 -0.59 -3.69
CA VAL A 43 -1.32 0.67 -3.48
C VAL A 43 -1.39 1.44 -4.80
N ALA A 44 -2.60 1.54 -5.35
CA ALA A 44 -2.89 2.27 -6.57
C ALA A 44 -2.88 3.78 -6.30
N LEU A 45 -1.78 4.44 -6.67
CA LEU A 45 -1.67 5.90 -6.61
C LEU A 45 -2.08 6.53 -7.94
N ALA A 46 -2.96 7.53 -7.88
CA ALA A 46 -3.24 8.40 -9.02
C ALA A 46 -2.19 9.52 -9.09
N GLY A 47 -1.47 9.61 -10.20
CA GLY A 47 -0.52 10.67 -10.50
C GLY A 47 -0.89 11.42 -11.78
N GLU A 48 -0.21 12.54 -12.05
CA GLU A 48 -0.52 13.40 -13.20
C GLU A 48 -0.33 12.71 -14.56
N ARG A 49 0.62 11.78 -14.65
CA ARG A 49 0.98 11.07 -15.90
C ARG A 49 0.46 9.63 -15.96
N PHE A 50 0.05 9.08 -14.81
CA PHE A 50 -0.21 7.66 -14.68
C PHE A 50 -1.21 7.39 -13.56
N ASP A 51 -2.19 6.53 -13.85
CA ASP A 51 -3.17 6.09 -12.88
C ASP A 51 -2.89 4.64 -12.46
N GLY A 52 -2.42 4.44 -11.22
CA GLY A 52 -2.12 3.13 -10.67
C GLY A 52 -3.33 2.18 -10.61
N HIS A 53 -4.57 2.70 -10.68
CA HIS A 53 -5.77 1.87 -10.65
C HIS A 53 -5.87 0.97 -11.90
N ALA A 54 -5.32 1.42 -13.03
CA ALA A 54 -5.22 0.61 -14.24
C ALA A 54 -4.33 -0.63 -14.06
N PHE A 55 -3.52 -0.69 -13.00
CA PHE A 55 -2.57 -1.77 -12.73
C PHE A 55 -3.02 -2.71 -11.62
N LEU A 56 -4.25 -2.58 -11.11
CA LEU A 56 -4.81 -3.49 -10.12
C LEU A 56 -4.81 -4.94 -10.64
N GLY A 57 -5.31 -5.18 -11.85
CA GLY A 57 -5.30 -6.52 -12.47
C GLY A 57 -3.89 -7.10 -12.60
N PRO A 58 -2.97 -6.41 -13.29
CA PRO A 58 -1.57 -6.84 -13.40
C PRO A 58 -0.86 -7.04 -12.05
N ALA A 59 -1.21 -6.28 -11.01
CA ALA A 59 -0.65 -6.48 -9.67
C ALA A 59 -1.12 -7.79 -9.04
N PHE A 60 -2.41 -8.13 -9.16
CA PHE A 60 -2.92 -9.44 -8.70
C PHE A 60 -2.29 -10.60 -9.48
N GLU A 61 -2.10 -10.45 -10.79
CA GLU A 61 -1.43 -11.45 -11.63
C GLU A 61 0.03 -11.70 -11.22
N GLN A 62 0.71 -10.67 -10.71
CA GLN A 62 2.07 -10.79 -10.15
C GLN A 62 2.11 -11.32 -8.71
N GLY A 63 0.94 -11.61 -8.11
CA GLY A 63 0.85 -12.22 -6.78
C GLY A 63 0.57 -11.25 -5.63
N ALA A 64 0.12 -10.02 -5.90
CA ALA A 64 -0.43 -9.19 -4.83
C ALA A 64 -1.56 -9.94 -4.11
N VAL A 65 -1.49 -10.01 -2.78
CA VAL A 65 -2.53 -10.68 -1.97
C VAL A 65 -3.75 -9.78 -1.73
N ALA A 66 -3.57 -8.48 -1.98
CA ALA A 66 -4.59 -7.47 -1.91
C ALA A 66 -4.13 -6.22 -2.67
N ALA A 67 -5.07 -5.31 -2.93
CA ALA A 67 -4.74 -3.97 -3.37
C ALA A 67 -5.52 -2.90 -2.60
N MET A 68 -4.99 -1.69 -2.55
CA MET A 68 -5.64 -0.49 -2.04
C MET A 68 -5.86 0.48 -3.19
N GLY A 69 -7.05 1.05 -3.29
CA GLY A 69 -7.38 2.02 -4.32
C GLY A 69 -8.52 2.93 -3.91
N GLU A 70 -8.80 3.92 -4.75
CA GLU A 70 -9.81 4.94 -4.48
C GLU A 70 -11.22 4.45 -4.84
N HIS A 71 -12.20 4.91 -4.07
CA HIS A 71 -13.61 4.62 -4.35
C HIS A 71 -13.98 5.02 -5.78
N GLY A 72 -14.73 4.13 -6.45
CA GLY A 72 -15.18 4.35 -7.84
C GLY A 72 -14.10 4.19 -8.91
N ARG A 73 -12.83 3.99 -8.54
CA ARG A 73 -11.71 3.73 -9.47
C ARG A 73 -11.25 2.28 -9.49
N CYS A 74 -11.70 1.49 -8.52
CA CYS A 74 -11.40 0.07 -8.46
C CYS A 74 -12.41 -0.72 -9.29
N ALA A 75 -11.93 -1.73 -10.03
CA ALA A 75 -12.81 -2.74 -10.62
C ALA A 75 -13.63 -3.44 -9.51
N SER A 76 -14.80 -3.98 -9.86
CA SER A 76 -15.65 -4.66 -8.88
C SER A 76 -14.86 -5.69 -8.07
N PRO A 77 -15.01 -5.71 -6.73
CA PRO A 77 -14.29 -6.66 -5.88
C PRO A 77 -14.65 -8.08 -6.28
N LEU A 78 -13.62 -8.88 -6.56
CA LEU A 78 -13.77 -10.32 -6.75
C LEU A 78 -13.39 -11.03 -5.44
N PRO A 79 -13.99 -12.19 -5.13
CA PRO A 79 -13.67 -12.94 -3.90
C PRO A 79 -12.16 -13.18 -3.72
N ASP A 80 -11.47 -13.46 -4.83
CA ASP A 80 -10.05 -13.80 -4.88
C ASP A 80 -9.11 -12.58 -5.03
N ARG A 81 -9.66 -11.36 -5.07
CA ARG A 81 -8.90 -10.11 -5.23
C ARG A 81 -9.35 -9.08 -4.19
N PRO A 82 -8.92 -9.24 -2.93
CA PRO A 82 -9.31 -8.33 -1.85
C PRO A 82 -8.87 -6.90 -2.12
N LEU A 83 -9.79 -5.95 -1.89
CA LEU A 83 -9.57 -4.52 -2.08
C LEU A 83 -9.86 -3.74 -0.81
N VAL A 84 -8.95 -2.82 -0.47
CA VAL A 84 -9.18 -1.77 0.52
C VAL A 84 -9.49 -0.48 -0.23
N GLN A 85 -10.75 -0.06 -0.20
CA GLN A 85 -11.17 1.17 -0.85
C GLN A 85 -11.04 2.35 0.10
N VAL A 86 -10.46 3.44 -0.38
CA VAL A 86 -10.23 4.66 0.39
C VAL A 86 -10.66 5.88 -0.41
N ARG A 87 -10.80 7.03 0.25
CA ARG A 87 -11.08 8.29 -0.45
C ARG A 87 -9.86 8.83 -1.20
N SER A 88 -8.67 8.63 -0.65
CA SER A 88 -7.40 9.01 -1.29
C SER A 88 -6.32 7.99 -0.96
N SER A 89 -5.78 7.33 -1.98
CA SER A 89 -4.70 6.34 -1.81
C SER A 89 -3.43 6.98 -1.25
N ARG A 90 -3.15 8.25 -1.60
CA ARG A 90 -1.98 8.98 -1.13
C ARG A 90 -2.04 9.25 0.37
N GLU A 91 -3.19 9.73 0.85
CA GLU A 91 -3.39 9.96 2.28
C GLU A 91 -3.40 8.65 3.06
N ALA A 92 -4.05 7.62 2.53
CA ALA A 92 -4.09 6.29 3.13
C ALA A 92 -2.67 5.70 3.29
N LEU A 93 -1.83 5.80 2.26
CA LEU A 93 -0.43 5.37 2.34
C LEU A 93 0.34 6.14 3.42
N GLY A 94 0.14 7.46 3.51
CA GLY A 94 0.75 8.29 4.54
C GLY A 94 0.32 7.90 5.96
N ARG A 95 -0.99 7.62 6.16
CA ARG A 95 -1.53 7.15 7.44
C ARG A 95 -0.97 5.78 7.81
N LEU A 96 -0.93 4.85 6.85
CA LEU A 96 -0.38 3.52 7.07
C LEU A 96 1.10 3.58 7.46
N ALA A 97 1.89 4.42 6.79
CA ALA A 97 3.29 4.66 7.15
C ALA A 97 3.43 5.31 8.54
N ALA A 98 2.53 6.21 8.92
CA ALA A 98 2.54 6.84 10.25
C ALA A 98 2.18 5.85 11.37
N VAL A 99 1.21 4.96 11.15
CA VAL A 99 0.88 3.87 12.08
C VAL A 99 2.07 2.94 12.22
N TYR A 100 2.62 2.46 11.09
CA TYR A 100 3.81 1.62 11.10
C TYR A 100 4.97 2.31 11.83
N ARG A 101 5.17 3.62 11.65
CA ARG A 101 6.23 4.37 12.36
C ARG A 101 6.02 4.39 13.88
N ARG A 102 4.78 4.48 14.36
CA ARG A 102 4.46 4.49 15.80
C ARG A 102 4.76 3.16 16.46
N ASP A 103 4.65 2.06 15.72
CA ASP A 103 4.95 0.71 16.22
C ASP A 103 6.47 0.45 16.34
N PHE A 104 7.33 1.30 15.75
CA PHE A 104 8.80 1.19 15.87
C PHE A 104 9.38 2.18 16.89
N GLN A 105 9.89 1.70 18.03
CA GLN A 105 10.55 2.52 19.06
C GLN A 105 12.05 2.84 18.79
N LEU A 106 12.50 2.83 17.54
CA LEU A 106 13.91 3.13 17.19
C LEU A 106 14.10 4.63 16.83
N PRO A 107 15.27 5.23 17.15
CA PRO A 107 15.61 6.59 16.72
C PRO A 107 15.69 6.65 15.20
N VAL A 108 14.98 7.60 14.61
CA VAL A 108 14.93 7.80 13.15
C VAL A 108 15.57 9.13 12.80
N ILE A 109 16.54 9.06 11.88
CA ILE A 109 17.16 10.21 11.24
C ILE A 109 16.51 10.36 9.86
N ALA A 110 15.82 11.48 9.63
CA ALA A 110 15.33 11.85 8.31
C ALA A 110 16.30 12.88 7.70
N VAL A 111 16.99 12.50 6.61
CA VAL A 111 17.86 13.41 5.85
C VAL A 111 17.05 14.00 4.70
N ALA A 112 16.81 15.31 4.75
CA ALA A 112 16.23 16.08 3.65
C ALA A 112 17.30 16.99 3.03
N GLY A 113 17.32 17.12 1.70
CA GLY A 113 18.22 18.02 0.97
C GLY A 113 17.86 18.08 -0.51
N SER A 114 17.95 19.24 -1.16
CA SER A 114 17.51 19.47 -2.55
C SER A 114 18.43 18.84 -3.61
N ASN A 115 19.72 18.65 -3.31
CA ASN A 115 20.69 17.88 -4.09
C ASN A 115 21.60 17.07 -3.14
N GLY A 116 22.00 15.83 -3.50
CA GLY A 116 22.98 15.03 -2.74
C GLY A 116 22.43 13.90 -1.83
N LYS A 117 21.14 13.52 -1.92
CA LYS A 117 20.53 12.48 -1.05
C LYS A 117 21.10 11.06 -1.22
N THR A 118 21.79 10.77 -2.31
CA THR A 118 22.31 9.41 -2.63
C THR A 118 23.79 9.24 -2.30
N THR A 119 24.52 10.30 -1.92
CA THR A 119 25.98 10.23 -1.67
C THR A 119 26.35 10.21 -0.19
N VAL A 120 25.39 10.39 0.72
CA VAL A 120 25.61 10.42 2.19
C VAL A 120 24.94 9.23 2.89
N LYS A 121 25.01 8.05 2.26
CA LYS A 121 24.58 6.76 2.82
C LYS A 121 25.66 5.71 2.55
N GLU A 122 26.84 5.91 3.14
CA GLU A 122 27.81 4.87 3.48
C GLU A 122 28.29 5.12 4.91
#